data_AF-A0A920JN49-F1
#
_entry.id   AF-A0A920JN49-F1
#
_cell.length_a   1.000
_cell.length_b   1.000
_cell.length_c   1.000
_cell.angle_alpha   90.00
_cell.angle_beta   90.00
_cell.angle_gamma   90.00
#
_symmetry.space_group_name_H-M   'P 1'
#
loop_
_entity.id
_entity.type
_entity.pdbx_description
1 polymer ?
#
loop_
_entity_poly.entity_id
_entity_poly.type
_entity_poly.pdbx_seq_one_letter_code
_entity_poly.pdbx_strand_id
1 'polypeptide(L)'
;MGESIHNENTLSLMSSRCVSSLNNYKQIIDSLTSLLSELKLKEIIEKIIDISGLTKYYDTKKNEESLSKIENLEELVSTAERFTHNNLDSENLIQDFLDNASLEAGEYQSKLDSDPLQLMTIHSAKGLEFPVVFLTGLDEGIFPNPNRDILPGFLEEERRLCYVAITRAMETLFLTCSNMRYMHGSSSDFIPSRFIGEIPNELIEPIKTEFKKKFGNDNYTESNHYDEFSQEEIYDDISQDNVIPFIRVGQRVNHLKFGHGVILSYTGKKDDLKVQVDFEKYGKKMVSTVVYTIGIH
;
A
#
# COMPACT_ATOMS: atom_id res chain seq x y z
N MET A 1 -18.04 27.85 18.68
CA MET A 1 -18.62 26.84 19.59
C MET A 1 -17.95 26.81 20.98
N GLY A 2 -16.72 27.29 21.15
CA GLY A 2 -15.99 27.25 22.44
C GLY A 2 -16.49 28.20 23.53
N GLU A 3 -17.05 29.37 23.21
CA GLU A 3 -17.44 30.36 24.24
C GLU A 3 -18.70 29.96 25.06
N SER A 4 -19.54 29.07 24.54
CA SER A 4 -20.81 28.71 25.21
C SER A 4 -20.67 27.64 26.29
N ILE A 5 -19.52 26.95 26.37
CA ILE A 5 -19.29 25.85 27.34
C ILE A 5 -18.69 26.38 28.65
N HIS A 6 -18.15 27.60 28.65
CA HIS A 6 -17.54 28.22 29.83
C HIS A 6 -18.54 28.97 30.74
N ASN A 7 -19.81 29.06 30.34
CA ASN A 7 -20.81 29.79 31.11
C ASN A 7 -21.46 28.84 32.14
N GLU A 8 -20.99 28.88 33.39
CA GLU A 8 -21.45 28.00 34.48
C GLU A 8 -22.99 28.07 34.71
N ASN A 9 -23.61 29.21 34.39
CA ASN A 9 -25.06 29.39 34.53
C ASN A 9 -25.90 28.49 33.60
N THR A 10 -25.40 28.13 32.42
CA THR A 10 -26.10 27.25 31.47
C THR A 10 -26.10 25.77 31.89
N LEU A 11 -25.11 25.32 32.68
CA LEU A 11 -25.05 23.93 33.16
C LEU A 11 -26.14 23.61 34.19
N SER A 12 -26.64 24.62 34.92
CA SER A 12 -27.66 24.45 35.97
C SER A 12 -29.04 24.00 35.45
N LEU A 13 -29.31 24.19 34.16
CA LEU A 13 -30.57 23.85 33.50
C LEU A 13 -30.53 22.50 32.75
N MET A 14 -29.37 21.81 32.75
CA MET A 14 -29.16 20.58 31.98
C MET A 14 -29.34 19.34 32.84
N SER A 15 -29.76 18.22 32.22
CA SER A 15 -29.85 16.94 32.94
C SER A 15 -28.47 16.46 33.40
N SER A 16 -28.41 15.77 34.54
CA SER A 16 -27.15 15.24 35.10
C SER A 16 -26.36 14.40 34.08
N ARG A 17 -27.06 13.62 33.25
CA ARG A 17 -26.46 12.83 32.17
C ARG A 17 -25.79 13.70 31.10
N CYS A 18 -26.40 14.83 30.76
CA CYS A 18 -25.85 15.78 29.79
C CYS A 18 -24.61 16.47 30.34
N VAL A 19 -24.65 16.92 31.60
CA VAL A 19 -23.51 17.50 32.31
C VAL A 19 -22.33 16.53 32.36
N SER A 20 -22.56 15.26 32.72
CA SER A 20 -21.50 14.24 32.73
C SER A 20 -20.91 14.00 31.34
N SER A 21 -21.73 13.99 30.29
CA SER A 21 -21.27 13.77 28.92
C SER A 21 -20.42 14.95 28.41
N LEU A 22 -20.83 16.18 28.72
CA LEU A 22 -20.07 17.39 28.39
C LEU A 22 -18.74 17.47 29.14
N ASN A 23 -18.73 17.11 30.43
CA ASN A 23 -17.50 17.06 31.21
C ASN A 23 -16.51 16.03 30.67
N ASN A 24 -17.00 14.84 30.27
CA ASN A 24 -16.15 13.83 29.63
C ASN A 24 -15.56 14.34 28.31
N TYR A 25 -16.38 15.00 27.47
CA TYR A 25 -15.90 15.60 26.23
C TYR A 25 -14.85 16.69 26.48
N LYS A 26 -15.09 17.57 27.46
CA LYS A 26 -14.12 18.59 27.85
C LYS A 26 -12.80 17.97 28.32
N GLN A 27 -12.85 16.94 29.15
CA GLN A 27 -11.65 16.22 29.59
C GLN A 27 -10.85 15.63 28.42
N ILE A 28 -11.54 15.11 27.39
CA ILE A 28 -10.87 14.64 26.18
C ILE A 28 -10.15 15.81 25.48
N ILE A 29 -10.82 16.94 25.25
CA ILE A 29 -10.23 18.10 24.59
C ILE A 29 -9.04 18.66 25.38
N ASP A 30 -9.18 18.79 26.70
CA ASP A 30 -8.11 19.30 27.57
C ASP A 30 -6.89 18.34 27.51
N SER A 31 -7.13 17.03 27.53
CA SER A 31 -6.08 16.01 27.42
C SER A 31 -5.39 16.04 26.05
N LEU A 32 -6.14 16.24 24.96
CA LEU A 32 -5.56 16.35 23.63
C LEU A 32 -4.73 17.64 23.48
N THR A 33 -5.21 18.73 24.07
CA THR A 33 -4.51 20.03 24.04
C THR A 33 -3.16 19.94 24.74
N SER A 34 -3.06 19.25 25.88
CA SER A 34 -1.77 19.06 26.56
C SER A 34 -0.76 18.23 25.77
N LEU A 35 -1.22 17.33 24.88
CA LEU A 35 -0.34 16.50 24.06
C LEU A 35 0.34 17.29 22.92
N LEU A 36 -0.24 18.40 22.48
CA LEU A 36 0.28 19.21 21.36
C LEU A 36 1.68 19.78 21.64
N SER A 37 2.02 20.02 22.91
CA SER A 37 3.31 20.58 23.31
C SER A 37 4.41 19.56 23.58
N GLU A 38 4.07 18.27 23.69
CA GLU A 38 4.99 17.24 24.18
C GLU A 38 5.38 16.19 23.13
N LEU A 39 4.54 16.00 22.11
CA LEU A 39 4.64 14.90 21.16
C LEU A 39 4.90 15.37 19.73
N LYS A 40 5.44 14.47 18.90
CA LYS A 40 5.58 14.71 17.46
C LYS A 40 4.23 14.55 16.75
N LEU A 41 4.11 15.14 15.56
CA LEU A 41 2.86 15.14 14.77
C LEU A 41 2.24 13.74 14.59
N LYS A 42 3.05 12.73 14.24
CA LYS A 42 2.61 11.33 14.12
C LYS A 42 1.99 10.82 15.43
N GLU A 43 2.71 10.99 16.54
CA GLU A 43 2.31 10.52 17.87
C GLU A 43 1.05 11.24 18.37
N ILE A 44 0.92 12.54 18.05
CA ILE A 44 -0.30 13.33 18.34
C ILE A 44 -1.50 12.70 17.63
N ILE A 45 -1.38 12.41 16.33
CA ILE A 45 -2.49 11.83 15.55
C ILE A 45 -2.84 10.43 16.05
N GLU A 46 -1.86 9.58 16.32
CA GLU A 46 -2.07 8.24 16.90
C GLU A 46 -2.86 8.33 18.23
N LYS A 47 -2.45 9.25 19.12
CA LYS A 47 -3.17 9.48 20.40
C LYS A 47 -4.58 10.00 20.20
N ILE A 48 -4.82 10.90 19.24
CA ILE A 48 -6.16 11.39 18.91
C ILE A 48 -7.06 10.25 18.44
N ILE A 49 -6.56 9.40 17.54
CA ILE A 49 -7.28 8.23 17.03
C ILE A 49 -7.62 7.25 18.16
N ASP A 50 -6.67 6.99 19.06
CA ASP A 50 -6.87 6.11 20.20
C ASP A 50 -7.89 6.65 21.22
N ILE A 51 -7.75 7.92 21.62
CA ILE A 51 -8.59 8.55 22.65
C ILE A 51 -10.01 8.75 22.13
N SER A 52 -10.18 9.12 20.86
CA SER A 52 -11.50 9.25 20.22
C SER A 52 -12.25 7.91 20.15
N GLY A 53 -11.54 6.78 20.20
CA GLY A 53 -12.12 5.44 20.11
C GLY A 53 -12.59 5.07 18.70
N LEU A 54 -12.18 5.83 17.67
CA LEU A 54 -12.63 5.61 16.28
C LEU A 54 -12.24 4.23 15.75
N THR A 55 -11.01 3.77 16.01
CA THR A 55 -10.55 2.44 15.58
C THR A 55 -11.42 1.34 16.18
N LYS A 56 -11.68 1.40 17.50
CA LYS A 56 -12.55 0.44 18.19
C LYS A 56 -13.98 0.49 17.66
N TYR A 57 -14.50 1.68 17.36
CA TYR A 57 -15.83 1.84 16.80
C TYR A 57 -15.97 1.15 15.44
N TYR A 58 -15.01 1.33 14.54
CA TYR A 58 -15.05 0.69 13.22
C TYR A 58 -14.77 -0.82 13.31
N ASP A 59 -13.84 -1.25 14.17
CA ASP A 59 -13.51 -2.66 14.36
C ASP A 59 -14.72 -3.51 14.81
N THR A 60 -15.64 -2.93 15.60
CA THR A 60 -16.86 -3.64 16.01
C THR A 60 -17.82 -3.97 14.87
N LYS A 61 -17.79 -3.23 13.76
CA LYS A 61 -18.74 -3.38 12.64
C LYS A 61 -18.36 -4.49 11.66
N LYS A 62 -17.07 -4.81 11.53
CA LYS A 62 -16.51 -5.90 10.71
C LYS A 62 -17.08 -5.97 9.28
N ASN A 63 -17.37 -4.84 8.67
CA ASN A 63 -17.81 -4.75 7.28
C ASN A 63 -16.75 -4.05 6.41
N GLU A 64 -16.86 -4.18 5.08
CA GLU A 64 -15.88 -3.63 4.14
C GLU A 64 -15.68 -2.12 4.30
N GLU A 65 -16.77 -1.38 4.51
CA GLU A 65 -16.71 0.06 4.76
C GLU A 65 -15.90 0.38 6.02
N SER A 66 -16.08 -0.39 7.11
CA SER A 66 -15.35 -0.19 8.35
C SER A 66 -13.85 -0.49 8.22
N LEU A 67 -13.47 -1.51 7.44
CA LEU A 67 -12.07 -1.81 7.13
C LEU A 67 -11.43 -0.64 6.38
N SER A 68 -12.11 -0.12 5.34
CA SER A 68 -11.65 1.05 4.60
C SER A 68 -11.50 2.29 5.49
N LYS A 69 -12.38 2.49 6.49
CA LYS A 69 -12.23 3.61 7.44
C LYS A 69 -11.01 3.44 8.35
N ILE A 70 -10.69 2.22 8.77
CA ILE A 70 -9.48 1.94 9.56
C ILE A 70 -8.23 2.18 8.72
N GLU A 71 -8.20 1.68 7.48
CA GLU A 71 -7.09 1.92 6.53
C GLU A 71 -6.86 3.42 6.29
N ASN A 72 -7.93 4.22 6.14
CA ASN A 72 -7.80 5.68 5.99
C ASN A 72 -7.20 6.35 7.24
N LEU A 73 -7.50 5.85 8.44
CA LEU A 73 -6.93 6.37 9.69
C LEU A 73 -5.43 6.05 9.78
N GLU A 74 -5.02 4.85 9.37
CA GLU A 74 -3.62 4.45 9.32
C GLU A 74 -2.83 5.22 8.24
N GLU A 75 -3.47 5.53 7.12
CA GLU A 75 -2.89 6.37 6.07
C GLU A 75 -2.72 7.82 6.52
N LEU A 76 -3.63 8.34 7.36
CA LEU A 76 -3.47 9.67 7.98
C LEU A 76 -2.21 9.72 8.86
N VAL A 77 -1.95 8.68 9.65
CA VAL A 77 -0.72 8.56 10.46
C VAL A 77 0.52 8.50 9.56
N SER A 78 0.48 7.69 8.51
CA SER A 78 1.58 7.57 7.54
C SER A 78 1.84 8.89 6.79
N THR A 79 0.79 9.63 6.47
CA THR A 79 0.86 10.94 5.81
C THR A 79 1.49 11.98 6.72
N ALA A 80 1.14 12.00 8.00
CA ALA A 80 1.77 12.87 8.99
C ALA A 80 3.26 12.56 9.20
N GLU A 81 3.64 11.27 9.20
CA GLU A 81 5.04 10.88 9.27
C GLU A 81 5.83 11.35 8.05
N ARG A 82 5.30 11.16 6.84
CA ARG A 82 5.92 11.68 5.60
C ARG A 82 6.00 13.20 5.60
N PHE A 83 4.95 13.88 6.04
CA PHE A 83 4.93 15.34 6.15
C PHE A 83 6.00 15.84 7.11
N THR A 84 6.20 15.16 8.25
CA THR A 84 7.26 15.47 9.21
C THR A 84 8.65 15.33 8.58
N HIS A 85 8.89 14.25 7.83
CA HIS A 85 10.18 14.02 7.16
C HIS A 85 10.47 15.04 6.05
N ASN A 86 9.44 15.52 5.36
CA ASN A 86 9.59 16.49 4.27
C ASN A 86 9.71 17.95 4.76
N ASN A 87 9.35 18.22 6.01
CA ASN A 87 9.29 19.57 6.59
C ASN A 87 10.09 19.67 7.90
N LEU A 88 11.34 19.20 7.90
CA LEU A 88 12.21 19.21 9.09
C LEU A 88 12.51 20.63 9.62
N ASP A 89 12.45 21.63 8.74
CA ASP A 89 12.78 23.03 9.06
C ASP A 89 11.56 23.85 9.54
N SER A 90 10.38 23.24 9.62
CA SER A 90 9.15 23.94 10.01
C SER A 90 9.16 24.35 11.49
N GLU A 91 8.90 25.63 11.77
CA GLU A 91 8.75 26.15 13.14
C GLU A 91 7.42 25.73 13.80
N ASN A 92 6.36 25.51 13.03
CA ASN A 92 5.05 25.10 13.54
C ASN A 92 4.42 24.00 12.66
N LEU A 93 4.93 22.79 12.82
CA LEU A 93 4.59 21.65 11.95
C LEU A 93 3.10 21.30 11.96
N ILE A 94 2.41 21.53 13.09
CA ILE A 94 0.97 21.24 13.22
C ILE A 94 0.16 22.23 12.38
N GLN A 95 0.47 23.53 12.48
CA GLN A 95 -0.22 24.54 11.69
C GLN A 95 0.03 24.32 10.20
N ASP A 96 1.29 24.08 9.81
CA ASP A 96 1.67 23.84 8.42
C ASP A 96 0.97 22.60 7.85
N PHE A 97 0.83 21.54 8.65
CA PHE A 97 0.08 20.34 8.26
C PHE A 97 -1.41 20.62 8.04
N LEU A 98 -2.04 21.39 8.94
CA LEU A 98 -3.45 21.76 8.81
C LEU A 98 -3.70 22.71 7.63
N ASP A 99 -2.77 23.62 7.37
CA ASP A 99 -2.83 24.53 6.22
C ASP A 99 -2.70 23.76 4.91
N ASN A 100 -1.76 22.80 4.83
CA ASN A 100 -1.63 21.93 3.67
C ASN A 100 -2.90 21.08 3.44
N ALA A 101 -3.42 20.45 4.50
CA ALA A 101 -4.66 19.67 4.41
C ALA A 101 -5.88 20.53 3.97
N SER A 102 -5.93 21.78 4.41
CA SER A 102 -6.99 22.72 4.03
C SER A 102 -6.89 23.16 2.57
N LEU A 103 -5.67 23.39 2.07
CA LEU A 103 -5.41 23.70 0.67
C LEU A 103 -5.80 22.53 -0.23
N GLU A 104 -5.35 21.31 0.10
CA GLU A 104 -5.71 20.09 -0.63
C GLU A 104 -7.24 19.89 -0.68
N ALA A 105 -7.94 20.09 0.44
CA ALA A 105 -9.40 19.97 0.49
C ALA A 105 -10.13 21.03 -0.36
N GLY A 106 -9.58 22.24 -0.49
CA GLY A 106 -10.14 23.35 -1.27
C GLY A 106 -9.94 23.21 -2.78
N GLU A 107 -8.81 22.66 -3.23
CA GLU A 107 -8.53 22.47 -4.66
C GLU A 107 -9.54 21.53 -5.33
N TYR A 108 -10.05 20.52 -4.62
CA TYR A 108 -11.06 19.58 -5.14
C TYR A 108 -12.41 20.23 -5.49
N GLN A 109 -12.76 21.38 -4.90
CA GLN A 109 -14.03 22.06 -5.18
C GLN A 109 -13.97 23.07 -6.34
N SER A 110 -12.75 23.51 -6.71
CA SER A 110 -12.53 24.68 -7.58
C SER A 110 -12.51 24.40 -9.09
N LYS A 111 -12.66 23.14 -9.52
CA LYS A 111 -12.48 22.70 -10.91
C LYS A 111 -13.76 22.19 -11.57
N LEU A 112 -14.89 22.90 -11.38
CA LEU A 112 -16.18 22.55 -12.00
C LEU A 112 -16.20 22.72 -13.53
N ASP A 113 -15.24 23.44 -14.13
CA ASP A 113 -15.14 23.70 -15.58
C ASP A 113 -14.05 22.88 -16.32
N SER A 114 -13.35 21.97 -15.64
CA SER A 114 -12.34 21.11 -16.28
C SER A 114 -12.80 19.66 -16.30
N ASP A 115 -12.62 18.97 -17.43
CA ASP A 115 -12.71 17.50 -17.54
C ASP A 115 -11.54 16.87 -16.76
N PRO A 116 -11.76 16.42 -15.50
CA PRO A 116 -10.67 16.05 -14.63
C PRO A 116 -10.31 14.58 -14.81
N LEU A 117 -9.06 14.22 -14.50
CA LEU A 117 -8.68 12.81 -14.37
C LEU A 117 -9.51 12.18 -13.25
N GLN A 118 -10.23 11.11 -13.56
CA GLN A 118 -11.08 10.42 -12.59
C GLN A 118 -10.29 9.35 -11.86
N LEU A 119 -10.15 9.50 -10.54
CA LEU A 119 -9.61 8.48 -9.65
C LEU A 119 -10.76 7.81 -8.89
N MET A 120 -10.82 6.48 -8.96
CA MET A 120 -11.87 5.70 -8.31
C MET A 120 -11.40 4.30 -7.98
N THR A 121 -12.12 3.63 -7.09
CA THR A 121 -11.91 2.20 -6.82
C THR A 121 -12.48 1.35 -7.96
N ILE A 122 -11.97 0.12 -8.13
CA ILE A 122 -12.49 -0.83 -9.14
C ILE A 122 -14.01 -1.04 -9.00
N HIS A 123 -14.51 -1.11 -7.76
CA HIS A 123 -15.94 -1.30 -7.48
C HIS A 123 -16.79 -0.13 -7.97
N SER A 124 -16.30 1.09 -7.77
CA SER A 124 -16.98 2.32 -8.20
C SER A 124 -16.98 2.48 -9.72
N ALA A 125 -16.05 1.86 -10.44
CA ALA A 125 -15.97 1.91 -11.90
C ALA A 125 -16.99 1.02 -12.61
N LYS A 126 -17.76 0.19 -11.88
CA LYS A 126 -18.72 -0.75 -12.46
C LYS A 126 -19.79 -0.02 -13.28
N GLY A 127 -19.89 -0.36 -14.57
CA GLY A 127 -20.85 0.26 -15.49
C GLY A 127 -20.36 1.58 -16.11
N LEU A 128 -19.17 2.05 -15.75
CA LEU A 128 -18.47 3.13 -16.43
C LEU A 128 -17.47 2.55 -17.44
N GLU A 129 -17.10 3.32 -18.44
CA GLU A 129 -16.10 2.97 -19.45
C GLU A 129 -15.34 4.25 -19.85
N PHE A 130 -14.04 4.12 -20.13
CA PHE A 130 -13.14 5.24 -20.40
C PHE A 130 -12.24 4.92 -21.60
N PRO A 131 -11.89 5.92 -22.45
CA PRO A 131 -10.94 5.73 -23.55
C PRO A 131 -9.61 5.14 -23.07
N VAL A 132 -9.08 5.67 -21.97
CA VAL A 132 -7.80 5.25 -21.37
C VAL A 132 -8.00 4.93 -19.90
N VAL A 133 -7.48 3.79 -19.45
CA VAL A 133 -7.52 3.37 -18.04
C VAL A 133 -6.12 3.03 -17.55
N PHE A 134 -5.79 3.51 -16.35
CA PHE A 134 -4.63 3.09 -15.59
C PHE A 134 -5.09 2.20 -14.44
N LEU A 135 -4.82 0.89 -14.54
CA LEU A 135 -5.05 -0.05 -13.46
C LEU A 135 -3.77 -0.19 -12.63
N THR A 136 -3.78 0.45 -11.46
CA THR A 136 -2.62 0.54 -10.58
C THR A 136 -2.73 -0.40 -9.39
N GLY A 137 -1.60 -0.74 -8.75
CA GLY A 137 -1.62 -1.58 -7.54
C GLY A 137 -1.80 -3.06 -7.83
N LEU A 138 -1.40 -3.51 -9.01
CA LEU A 138 -1.40 -4.93 -9.39
C LEU A 138 -0.20 -5.65 -8.75
N ASP A 139 -0.22 -5.72 -7.43
CA ASP A 139 0.81 -6.33 -6.59
C ASP A 139 0.18 -7.45 -5.74
N GLU A 140 0.85 -8.59 -5.59
CA GLU A 140 0.37 -9.64 -4.67
C GLU A 140 0.29 -9.09 -3.25
N GLY A 141 -0.82 -9.36 -2.56
CA GLY A 141 -1.09 -8.79 -1.23
C GLY A 141 -1.82 -7.44 -1.27
N ILE A 142 -1.86 -6.76 -2.42
CA ILE A 142 -2.68 -5.55 -2.66
C ILE A 142 -3.89 -5.91 -3.52
N PHE A 143 -3.65 -6.56 -4.65
CA PHE A 143 -4.68 -7.02 -5.57
C PHE A 143 -4.21 -8.31 -6.27
N PRO A 144 -4.63 -9.50 -5.81
CA PRO A 144 -5.75 -9.75 -4.90
C PRO A 144 -5.46 -9.33 -3.43
N ASN A 145 -6.46 -8.75 -2.75
CA ASN A 145 -6.33 -8.30 -1.35
C ASN A 145 -6.64 -9.44 -0.34
N PRO A 146 -5.63 -10.00 0.35
CA PRO A 146 -5.81 -11.16 1.23
C PRO A 146 -6.66 -10.86 2.47
N ASN A 147 -6.86 -9.59 2.85
CA ASN A 147 -7.76 -9.24 3.96
C ASN A 147 -9.22 -9.59 3.66
N ARG A 148 -9.54 -9.89 2.40
CA ARG A 148 -10.86 -10.35 1.93
C ARG A 148 -10.95 -11.89 1.79
N ASP A 149 -9.89 -12.64 2.14
CA ASP A 149 -9.77 -14.12 2.05
C ASP A 149 -10.64 -14.90 3.07
N ILE A 150 -11.68 -14.26 3.61
CA ILE A 150 -12.56 -14.83 4.63
C ILE A 150 -13.60 -15.76 4.00
N LEU A 151 -13.82 -15.66 2.68
CA LEU A 151 -14.86 -16.38 1.95
C LEU A 151 -14.28 -17.41 0.97
N PRO A 152 -14.84 -18.64 0.91
CA PRO A 152 -14.48 -19.59 -0.15
C PRO A 152 -14.83 -18.99 -1.51
N GLY A 153 -13.89 -19.05 -2.46
CA GLY A 153 -14.05 -18.42 -3.78
C GLY A 153 -13.54 -16.97 -3.85
N PHE A 154 -12.86 -16.47 -2.81
CA PHE A 154 -12.30 -15.12 -2.77
C PHE A 154 -11.45 -14.78 -4.00
N LEU A 155 -10.58 -15.71 -4.40
CA LEU A 155 -9.68 -15.48 -5.52
C LEU A 155 -10.44 -15.33 -6.85
N GLU A 156 -11.49 -16.12 -7.04
CA GLU A 156 -12.37 -16.02 -8.20
C GLU A 156 -13.11 -14.68 -8.25
N GLU A 157 -13.52 -14.14 -7.09
CA GLU A 157 -14.18 -12.84 -7.02
C GLU A 157 -13.20 -11.68 -7.30
N GLU A 158 -11.97 -11.72 -6.76
CA GLU A 158 -10.94 -10.74 -7.11
C GLU A 158 -10.54 -10.83 -8.59
N ARG A 159 -10.48 -12.05 -9.15
CA ARG A 159 -10.26 -12.23 -10.59
C ARG A 159 -11.39 -11.59 -11.40
N ARG A 160 -12.65 -11.74 -10.95
CA ARG A 160 -13.80 -11.08 -11.57
C ARG A 160 -13.70 -9.55 -11.47
N LEU A 161 -13.25 -9.02 -10.34
CA LEU A 161 -12.97 -7.59 -10.18
C LEU A 161 -11.88 -7.12 -11.15
N CYS A 162 -10.80 -7.91 -11.31
CA CYS A 162 -9.72 -7.60 -12.24
C CYS A 162 -10.25 -7.57 -13.69
N TYR A 163 -11.06 -8.56 -14.06
CA TYR A 163 -11.75 -8.57 -15.36
C TYR A 163 -12.64 -7.33 -15.56
N VAL A 164 -13.41 -6.93 -14.54
CA VAL A 164 -14.22 -5.70 -14.62
C VAL A 164 -13.33 -4.49 -14.85
N ALA A 165 -12.22 -4.35 -14.11
CA ALA A 165 -11.26 -3.26 -14.25
C ALA A 165 -10.65 -3.19 -15.66
N ILE A 166 -10.18 -4.33 -16.20
CA ILE A 166 -9.62 -4.45 -17.55
C ILE A 166 -10.65 -4.01 -18.60
N THR A 167 -11.90 -4.45 -18.47
CA THR A 167 -12.98 -4.11 -19.41
C THR A 167 -13.53 -2.69 -19.26
N ARG A 168 -12.99 -1.86 -18.35
CA ARG A 168 -13.35 -0.43 -18.31
C ARG A 168 -12.63 0.37 -19.41
N ALA A 169 -11.53 -0.15 -19.96
CA ALA A 169 -10.77 0.50 -21.02
C ALA A 169 -11.41 0.26 -22.39
N MET A 170 -11.67 1.33 -23.14
CA MET A 170 -12.17 1.24 -24.52
C MET A 170 -11.03 1.15 -25.53
N GLU A 171 -9.95 1.90 -25.34
CA GLU A 171 -8.85 2.00 -26.31
C GLU A 171 -7.52 1.51 -25.72
N THR A 172 -7.11 2.07 -24.57
CA THR A 172 -5.79 1.79 -23.98
C THR A 172 -5.90 1.44 -22.50
N LEU A 173 -5.23 0.36 -22.11
CA LEU A 173 -5.10 -0.08 -20.72
C LEU A 173 -3.63 -0.11 -20.30
N PHE A 174 -3.30 0.63 -19.26
CA PHE A 174 -2.00 0.57 -18.60
C PHE A 174 -2.13 -0.23 -17.30
N LEU A 175 -1.25 -1.23 -17.13
CA LEU A 175 -1.15 -2.02 -15.91
C LEU A 175 0.14 -1.62 -15.18
N THR A 176 0.05 -1.28 -13.89
CA THR A 176 1.24 -0.92 -13.10
C THR A 176 1.35 -1.74 -11.83
N CYS A 177 2.54 -2.28 -11.59
CA CYS A 177 2.97 -2.91 -10.34
C CYS A 177 4.17 -2.15 -9.75
N SER A 178 4.40 -2.32 -8.45
CA SER A 178 5.49 -1.69 -7.71
C SER A 178 6.34 -2.76 -7.05
N ASN A 179 7.66 -2.68 -7.22
CA ASN A 179 8.59 -3.57 -6.53
C ASN A 179 8.71 -3.28 -5.02
N MET A 180 8.37 -2.06 -4.61
CA MET A 180 8.48 -1.59 -3.22
C MET A 180 7.33 -0.60 -2.95
N ARG A 181 6.69 -0.72 -1.78
CA ARG A 181 5.66 0.23 -1.32
C ARG A 181 5.88 0.58 0.13
N TYR A 182 5.66 1.85 0.46
CA TYR A 182 5.55 2.31 1.84
C TYR A 182 4.08 2.29 2.26
N MET A 183 3.72 1.38 3.15
CA MET A 183 2.36 1.27 3.71
C MET A 183 2.43 1.01 5.22
N HIS A 184 1.49 1.58 5.97
CA HIS A 184 1.37 1.40 7.43
C HIS A 184 2.70 1.66 8.18
N GLY A 185 3.42 2.71 7.80
CA GLY A 185 4.68 3.11 8.45
C GLY A 185 5.89 2.21 8.17
N SER A 186 5.80 1.27 7.21
CA SER A 186 6.91 0.40 6.84
C SER A 186 7.02 0.27 5.32
N SER A 187 8.25 0.07 4.83
CA SER A 187 8.45 -0.26 3.42
C SER A 187 8.56 -1.77 3.26
N SER A 188 7.81 -2.30 2.30
CA SER A 188 7.80 -3.73 1.99
C SER A 188 8.07 -3.92 0.50
N ASP A 189 8.78 -5.00 0.18
CA ASP A 189 8.96 -5.45 -1.20
C ASP A 189 7.70 -6.19 -1.66
N PHE A 190 7.31 -5.94 -2.91
CA PHE A 190 6.13 -6.53 -3.54
C PHE A 190 6.52 -7.24 -4.83
N ILE A 191 5.76 -8.29 -5.16
CA ILE A 191 5.81 -8.92 -6.47
C ILE A 191 4.58 -8.55 -7.29
N PRO A 192 4.67 -8.58 -8.63
CA PRO A 192 3.52 -8.38 -9.49
C PRO A 192 2.39 -9.36 -9.16
N SER A 193 1.15 -8.86 -9.26
CA SER A 193 -0.07 -9.65 -9.11
C SER A 193 -0.08 -10.85 -10.07
N ARG A 194 -0.54 -12.00 -9.58
CA ARG A 194 -0.77 -13.19 -10.40
C ARG A 194 -1.70 -12.91 -11.58
N PHE A 195 -2.61 -11.94 -11.47
CA PHE A 195 -3.53 -11.60 -12.57
C PHE A 195 -2.81 -11.03 -13.78
N ILE A 196 -1.63 -10.42 -13.61
CA ILE A 196 -0.78 -10.03 -14.75
C ILE A 196 -0.28 -11.28 -15.48
N GLY A 197 0.13 -12.31 -14.74
CA GLY A 197 0.60 -13.58 -15.31
C GLY A 197 -0.50 -14.44 -15.96
N GLU A 198 -1.78 -14.17 -15.66
CA GLU A 198 -2.94 -14.80 -16.31
C GLU A 198 -3.21 -14.21 -17.71
N ILE A 199 -2.68 -13.02 -18.02
CA ILE A 199 -2.84 -12.37 -19.33
C ILE A 199 -1.80 -12.95 -20.31
N PRO A 200 -2.20 -13.32 -21.54
CA PRO A 200 -1.26 -13.78 -22.56
C PRO A 200 -0.14 -12.77 -22.83
N ASN A 201 1.12 -13.20 -22.77
CA ASN A 201 2.30 -12.32 -22.98
C ASN A 201 2.29 -11.59 -24.33
N GLU A 202 1.66 -12.16 -25.35
CA GLU A 202 1.48 -11.54 -26.68
C GLU A 202 0.59 -10.30 -26.66
N LEU A 203 -0.22 -10.12 -25.61
CA LEU A 203 -1.08 -8.96 -25.40
C LEU A 203 -0.47 -7.93 -24.45
N ILE A 204 0.70 -8.20 -23.87
CA ILE A 204 1.36 -7.31 -22.92
C ILE A 204 2.60 -6.70 -23.59
N GLU A 205 2.60 -5.38 -23.70
CA GLU A 205 3.79 -4.64 -24.09
C GLU A 205 4.51 -4.10 -22.83
N PRO A 206 5.72 -4.60 -22.50
CA PRO A 206 6.47 -4.09 -21.36
C PRO A 206 7.00 -2.69 -21.64
N ILE A 207 6.50 -1.70 -20.90
CA ILE A 207 6.99 -0.33 -20.99
C ILE A 207 8.31 -0.22 -20.24
N LYS A 208 9.41 0.01 -20.97
CA LYS A 208 10.70 0.34 -20.36
C LYS A 208 10.72 1.81 -19.98
N THR A 209 10.66 2.11 -18.70
CA THR A 209 10.95 3.46 -18.21
C THR A 209 12.46 3.69 -18.32
N GLU A 210 12.89 4.44 -19.34
CA GLU A 210 14.26 4.96 -19.36
C GLU A 210 14.40 5.98 -18.23
N PHE A 211 14.92 5.55 -17.08
CA PHE A 211 15.38 6.46 -16.04
C PHE A 211 16.58 7.25 -16.58
N LYS A 212 16.32 8.34 -17.30
CA LYS A 212 17.34 9.34 -17.57
C LYS A 212 17.71 9.97 -16.23
N LYS A 213 18.76 9.45 -15.58
CA LYS A 213 19.46 10.14 -14.50
C LYS A 213 19.94 11.50 -15.04
N LYS A 214 19.12 12.53 -14.87
CA LYS A 214 19.53 13.93 -15.00
C LYS A 214 19.75 14.47 -13.59
N PHE A 215 20.83 14.06 -12.94
CA PHE A 215 21.43 14.81 -11.84
C PHE A 215 22.96 14.69 -11.95
N GLY A 216 23.62 15.81 -11.74
CA GLY A 216 24.92 16.17 -12.31
C GLY A 216 26.13 15.40 -11.76
N ASN A 217 27.23 15.57 -12.51
CA ASN A 217 28.61 15.31 -12.08
C ASN A 217 28.84 15.72 -10.63
N ASP A 218 29.43 14.83 -9.83
CA ASP A 218 30.70 15.15 -9.18
C ASP A 218 31.44 13.87 -8.75
N ASN A 219 32.76 13.94 -8.90
CA ASN A 219 33.72 12.87 -8.71
C ASN A 219 33.69 12.31 -7.28
N TYR A 220 33.47 11.00 -7.13
CA TYR A 220 33.97 10.25 -5.98
C TYR A 220 34.72 9.01 -6.47
N THR A 221 36.00 9.04 -6.16
CA THR A 221 37.00 7.98 -6.27
C THR A 221 36.57 6.69 -5.57
N GLU A 222 36.88 5.58 -6.23
CA GLU A 222 36.80 4.21 -5.75
C GLU A 222 37.48 3.98 -4.38
N SER A 223 36.86 3.16 -3.55
CA SER A 223 37.59 2.24 -2.67
C SER A 223 36.78 0.97 -2.45
N ASN A 224 37.30 -0.13 -3.00
CA ASN A 224 36.90 -1.53 -2.84
C ASN A 224 36.88 -1.97 -1.36
N HIS A 225 35.89 -2.80 -0.99
CA HIS A 225 36.11 -4.14 -0.43
C HIS A 225 34.77 -4.75 0.02
N TYR A 226 34.31 -5.79 -0.66
CA TYR A 226 34.11 -7.13 -0.09
C TYR A 226 34.04 -8.13 -1.24
N ASP A 227 35.09 -8.95 -1.27
CA ASP A 227 35.41 -10.13 -2.09
C ASP A 227 34.21 -11.02 -2.44
N GLU A 228 34.03 -11.40 -3.71
CA GLU A 228 34.77 -12.47 -4.43
C GLU A 228 34.33 -13.88 -3.99
N PHE A 229 33.31 -14.39 -4.67
CA PHE A 229 33.18 -15.83 -4.94
C PHE A 229 32.97 -16.02 -6.44
N SER A 230 34.09 -16.29 -7.12
CA SER A 230 34.27 -17.16 -8.27
C SER A 230 33.09 -17.30 -9.24
N GLN A 231 33.20 -16.57 -10.36
CA GLN A 231 32.63 -16.97 -11.64
C GLN A 231 33.33 -18.27 -12.08
N GLU A 232 32.67 -19.40 -11.92
CA GLU A 232 32.85 -20.52 -12.84
C GLU A 232 31.80 -20.38 -13.96
N GLU A 233 32.30 -20.16 -15.17
CA GLU A 233 31.53 -20.21 -16.40
C GLU A 233 30.93 -21.61 -16.56
N ILE A 234 29.63 -21.75 -16.25
CA ILE A 234 28.81 -22.81 -16.82
C ILE A 234 27.99 -22.16 -17.93
N TYR A 235 28.56 -22.17 -19.14
CA TYR A 235 27.77 -22.13 -20.36
C TYR A 235 26.95 -23.41 -20.41
N ASP A 236 25.70 -23.33 -19.97
CA ASP A 236 24.67 -24.24 -20.46
C ASP A 236 23.60 -23.42 -21.19
N ASP A 237 23.41 -23.84 -22.43
CA ASP A 237 22.52 -23.34 -23.47
C ASP A 237 21.07 -23.18 -22.99
N ILE A 238 20.71 -22.01 -22.47
CA ILE A 238 19.32 -21.65 -22.20
C ILE A 238 18.83 -20.79 -23.37
N SER A 239 18.20 -21.47 -24.34
CA SER A 239 17.37 -20.89 -25.39
C SER A 239 16.57 -19.68 -24.87
N GLN A 240 16.66 -18.55 -25.57
CA GLN A 240 16.06 -17.24 -25.25
C GLN A 240 14.51 -17.19 -25.14
N ASP A 241 13.82 -18.34 -25.18
CA ASP A 241 12.35 -18.42 -25.27
C ASP A 241 11.62 -18.66 -23.94
N ASN A 242 12.29 -18.70 -22.79
CA ASN A 242 11.65 -19.01 -21.49
C ASN A 242 11.96 -18.03 -20.36
N VAL A 243 12.00 -16.72 -20.64
CA VAL A 243 11.99 -15.73 -19.56
C VAL A 243 10.57 -15.61 -19.03
N ILE A 244 10.29 -16.23 -17.88
CA ILE A 244 9.05 -16.00 -17.13
C ILE A 244 9.23 -14.69 -16.37
N PRO A 245 8.48 -13.60 -16.67
CA PRO A 245 8.82 -12.24 -16.23
C PRO A 245 8.90 -12.03 -14.70
N PHE A 246 8.32 -12.95 -13.92
CA PHE A 246 8.06 -12.79 -12.49
C PHE A 246 8.83 -13.75 -11.58
N ILE A 247 9.66 -14.66 -12.12
CA ILE A 247 10.50 -15.57 -11.32
C ILE A 247 11.97 -15.33 -11.64
N ARG A 248 12.75 -14.99 -10.61
CA ARG A 248 14.20 -14.87 -10.71
C ARG A 248 14.90 -15.89 -9.82
N VAL A 249 15.94 -16.52 -10.37
CA VAL A 249 16.86 -17.32 -9.54
C VAL A 249 17.53 -16.39 -8.52
N GLY A 250 17.62 -16.84 -7.27
CA GLY A 250 18.09 -16.06 -6.11
C GLY A 250 16.98 -15.32 -5.35
N GLN A 251 15.75 -15.30 -5.85
CA GLN A 251 14.61 -14.66 -5.18
C GLN A 251 14.19 -15.42 -3.92
N ARG A 252 13.91 -14.70 -2.82
CA ARG A 252 13.32 -15.28 -1.59
C ARG A 252 11.83 -15.50 -1.75
N VAL A 253 11.33 -16.61 -1.23
CA VAL A 253 9.93 -17.02 -1.31
C VAL A 253 9.44 -17.61 0.00
N ASN A 254 8.13 -17.64 0.21
CA ASN A 254 7.48 -18.31 1.34
C ASN A 254 6.44 -19.32 0.86
N HIS A 255 6.62 -20.58 1.26
CA HIS A 255 5.70 -21.65 0.92
C HIS A 255 4.87 -22.06 2.15
N LEU A 256 3.55 -22.14 1.99
CA LEU A 256 2.58 -22.49 3.06
C LEU A 256 3.00 -23.67 3.95
N LYS A 257 3.64 -24.69 3.35
CA LYS A 257 4.09 -25.90 4.07
C LYS A 257 5.55 -25.85 4.52
N PHE A 258 6.41 -25.16 3.78
CA PHE A 258 7.87 -25.29 3.93
C PHE A 258 8.53 -24.00 4.47
N GLY A 259 7.75 -22.94 4.65
CA GLY A 259 8.24 -21.65 5.12
C GLY A 259 9.11 -20.94 4.09
N HIS A 260 10.05 -20.15 4.58
CA HIS A 260 10.94 -19.34 3.76
C HIS A 260 11.99 -20.17 3.02
N GLY A 261 12.31 -19.77 1.80
CA GLY A 261 13.36 -20.38 1.00
C GLY A 261 13.84 -19.50 -0.16
N VAL A 262 14.86 -19.94 -0.88
CA VAL A 262 15.46 -19.24 -2.03
C VAL A 262 15.29 -20.05 -3.30
N ILE A 263 14.87 -19.40 -4.39
CA ILE A 263 14.75 -20.04 -5.69
C ILE A 263 16.14 -20.36 -6.25
N LEU A 264 16.41 -21.63 -6.51
CA LEU A 264 17.66 -22.10 -7.11
C LEU A 264 17.56 -22.25 -8.63
N SER A 265 16.42 -22.75 -9.10
CA SER A 265 16.16 -22.99 -10.52
C SER A 265 14.66 -23.12 -10.75
N TYR A 266 14.24 -23.04 -12.01
CA TYR A 266 12.88 -23.37 -12.41
C TYR A 266 12.93 -24.21 -13.68
N THR A 267 11.97 -25.11 -13.83
CA THR A 267 11.84 -26.03 -14.97
C THR A 267 10.38 -26.14 -15.38
N GLY A 268 10.12 -26.30 -16.67
CA GLY A 268 8.77 -26.43 -17.22
C GLY A 268 8.24 -25.14 -17.86
N LYS A 269 7.00 -25.20 -18.35
CA LYS A 269 6.29 -24.11 -19.04
C LYS A 269 4.87 -23.97 -18.47
N LYS A 270 4.39 -22.72 -18.33
CA LYS A 270 3.03 -22.37 -17.88
C LYS A 270 2.52 -23.25 -16.73
N ASP A 271 1.68 -24.24 -17.03
CA ASP A 271 0.93 -25.05 -16.05
C ASP A 271 1.74 -26.17 -15.38
N ASP A 272 2.91 -26.56 -15.93
CA ASP A 272 3.82 -27.55 -15.31
C ASP A 272 5.11 -26.88 -14.80
N LEU A 273 5.04 -25.57 -14.51
CA LEU A 273 6.16 -24.85 -13.94
C LEU A 273 6.45 -25.34 -12.52
N LYS A 274 7.65 -25.87 -12.34
CA LYS A 274 8.18 -26.34 -11.07
C LYS A 274 9.41 -25.52 -10.72
N VAL A 275 9.42 -25.00 -9.50
CA VAL A 275 10.51 -24.21 -8.96
C VAL A 275 11.26 -25.06 -7.95
N GLN A 276 12.58 -25.10 -8.07
CA GLN A 276 13.44 -25.65 -7.05
C GLN A 276 13.73 -24.55 -6.03
N VAL A 277 13.31 -24.76 -4.80
CA VAL A 277 13.49 -23.83 -3.69
C VAL A 277 14.30 -24.48 -2.60
N ASP A 278 15.31 -23.79 -2.08
CA ASP A 278 16.03 -24.21 -0.88
C ASP A 278 15.37 -23.60 0.35
N PHE A 279 14.62 -24.41 1.09
CA PHE A 279 13.88 -23.96 2.27
C PHE A 279 14.75 -24.02 3.53
N GLU A 280 14.73 -22.97 4.34
CA GLU A 280 15.61 -22.82 5.51
C GLU A 280 15.48 -23.99 6.50
N LYS A 281 14.28 -24.54 6.67
CA LYS A 281 13.99 -25.63 7.60
C LYS A 281 13.95 -27.02 6.96
N TYR A 282 13.79 -27.10 5.64
CA TYR A 282 13.46 -28.35 4.93
C TYR A 282 14.42 -28.69 3.79
N GLY A 283 15.42 -27.83 3.55
CA GLY A 283 16.36 -27.93 2.45
C GLY A 283 15.69 -27.85 1.08
N LYS A 284 16.40 -28.33 0.06
CA LYS A 284 15.97 -28.29 -1.34
C LYS A 284 14.69 -29.10 -1.57
N LYS A 285 13.65 -28.44 -2.08
CA LYS A 285 12.40 -29.07 -2.53
C LYS A 285 11.99 -28.54 -3.89
N MET A 286 11.37 -29.42 -4.67
CA MET A 286 10.65 -29.04 -5.89
C MET A 286 9.20 -28.76 -5.54
N VAL A 287 8.73 -27.57 -5.91
CA VAL A 287 7.36 -27.10 -5.64
C VAL A 287 6.72 -26.64 -6.95
N SER A 288 5.42 -26.94 -7.15
CA SER A 288 4.64 -26.33 -8.21
C SER A 288 4.33 -24.87 -7.84
N THR A 289 4.03 -24.03 -8.84
CA THR A 289 3.97 -22.55 -8.79
C THR A 289 2.91 -21.93 -7.85
N VAL A 290 2.40 -22.68 -6.87
CA VAL A 290 1.67 -22.12 -5.71
C VAL A 290 2.68 -21.70 -4.62
N VAL A 291 3.63 -20.83 -5.00
CA VAL A 291 4.63 -20.30 -4.07
C VAL A 291 4.38 -18.80 -3.95
N TYR A 292 4.08 -18.33 -2.74
CA TYR A 292 3.96 -16.91 -2.46
C TYR A 292 5.37 -16.33 -2.31
N THR A 293 5.70 -15.25 -3.01
CA THR A 293 6.99 -14.60 -2.79
C THR A 293 6.86 -13.66 -1.59
N ILE A 294 7.80 -13.73 -0.65
CA ILE A 294 7.99 -12.70 0.36
C ILE A 294 9.38 -12.13 0.10
N GLY A 295 9.45 -10.91 -0.42
CA GLY A 295 10.69 -10.14 -0.48
C GLY A 295 10.93 -9.48 0.88
N ILE A 296 12.04 -9.82 1.54
CA ILE A 296 12.63 -9.01 2.62
C ILE A 296 14.15 -9.13 2.47
N HIS A 297 14.77 -7.97 2.22
CA HIS A 297 16.19 -7.56 2.33
C HIS A 297 17.30 -8.59 2.12
#